data_AF-A0A800BPG2-F1
#
_entry.id   AF-A0A800BPG2-F1
#
_cell.length_a   1.000
_cell.length_b   1.000
_cell.length_c   1.000
_cell.angle_alpha   90.00
_cell.angle_beta   90.00
_cell.angle_gamma   90.00
#
_symmetry.space_group_name_H-M   'P 1'
#
loop_
_entity.id
_entity.type
_entity.pdbx_description
1 polymer ?
#
loop_
_entity_poly.entity_id
_entity_poly.type
_entity_poly.pdbx_seq_one_letter_code
_entity_poly.pdbx_strand_id
1 'polypeptide(L)'
;MSLRRKVGRVFMLGFLGTSLDKDTAQFLTRINPGGVILFSRNFVSVAQLKYLIGQIKELFDQRILIAIDHEGGRIIRFDQGVTVFPGNMALGISGNRKSKTKIIAIN
;
A
#
# COMPACT_ATOMS: atom_id res chain seq x y z
N MET A 1 2.92 26.77 -2.02
CA MET A 1 3.74 25.52 -2.16
C MET A 1 4.86 25.77 -3.17
N SER A 2 6.11 25.42 -2.86
CA SER A 2 7.25 25.58 -3.79
C SER A 2 7.15 24.63 -4.99
N LEU A 3 7.81 24.96 -6.11
CA LEU A 3 7.84 24.11 -7.31
C LEU A 3 8.34 22.70 -6.98
N ARG A 4 9.45 22.60 -6.24
CA ARG A 4 9.99 21.31 -5.78
C ARG A 4 8.96 20.48 -5.02
N ARG A 5 8.21 21.10 -4.11
CA ARG A 5 7.13 20.42 -3.37
C ARG A 5 6.00 19.98 -4.31
N LYS A 6 5.61 20.80 -5.29
CA LYS A 6 4.57 20.42 -6.28
C LYS A 6 5.02 19.23 -7.13
N VAL A 7 6.27 19.24 -7.59
CA VAL A 7 6.87 18.12 -8.35
C VAL A 7 6.99 16.87 -7.47
N GLY A 8 7.36 17.00 -6.20
CA GLY A 8 7.34 15.91 -5.24
C GLY A 8 6.00 15.17 -5.23
N ARG A 9 4.89 15.92 -5.22
CA ARG A 9 3.53 15.36 -5.14
C ARG A 9 3.09 14.52 -6.35
N VAL A 10 3.81 14.54 -7.47
CA VAL A 10 3.49 13.66 -8.60
C VAL A 10 4.21 12.30 -8.54
N PHE A 11 5.10 12.11 -7.56
CA PHE A 11 5.79 10.84 -7.37
C PHE A 11 5.03 9.88 -6.44
N MET A 12 5.13 8.59 -6.78
CA MET A 12 4.84 7.46 -5.92
C MET A 12 6.13 6.69 -5.65
N LEU A 13 6.49 6.49 -4.39
CA LEU A 13 7.78 5.91 -3.99
C LEU A 13 7.61 4.63 -3.17
N GLY A 14 8.46 3.64 -3.44
CA GLY A 14 8.65 2.49 -2.54
C GLY A 14 9.85 2.69 -1.62
N PHE A 15 9.94 1.90 -0.56
CA PHE A 15 11.09 1.84 0.33
C PHE A 15 11.38 0.40 0.79
N LEU A 16 12.51 0.20 1.47
CA LEU A 16 12.93 -1.09 2.02
C LEU A 16 12.59 -1.17 3.51
N GLY A 17 12.46 -2.40 4.03
CA GLY A 17 12.21 -2.64 5.44
C GLY A 17 10.75 -2.54 5.87
N THR A 18 10.50 -2.95 7.10
CA THR A 18 9.16 -3.11 7.71
C THR A 18 8.85 -2.00 8.71
N SER A 19 9.72 -1.01 8.83
CA SER A 19 9.55 0.14 9.70
C SER A 19 10.12 1.37 9.01
N LEU A 20 9.75 2.53 9.53
CA LEU A 20 10.18 3.79 8.97
C LEU A 20 11.37 4.30 9.79
N ASP A 21 12.56 3.86 9.39
CA ASP A 21 13.80 4.32 10.01
C ASP A 21 14.06 5.81 9.72
N LYS A 22 15.04 6.36 10.44
CA LYS A 22 15.37 7.78 10.36
C LYS A 22 15.74 8.22 8.93
N ASP A 23 16.49 7.40 8.22
CA ASP A 23 17.00 7.73 6.89
C ASP A 23 15.88 7.69 5.84
N THR A 24 15.01 6.69 5.92
CA THR A 24 13.80 6.58 5.10
C THR A 24 12.85 7.73 5.39
N ALA A 25 12.64 8.10 6.66
CA ALA A 25 11.81 9.24 7.05
C ALA A 25 12.32 10.55 6.46
N GLN A 26 13.63 10.79 6.55
CA GLN A 26 14.27 11.97 5.99
C GLN A 26 14.18 11.97 4.47
N PHE A 27 14.42 10.83 3.83
CA PHE A 27 14.31 10.69 2.38
C PHE A 27 12.90 11.03 1.89
N LEU A 28 11.88 10.40 2.48
CA LEU A 28 10.48 10.61 2.10
C LEU A 28 10.04 12.07 2.35
N THR A 29 10.38 12.64 3.51
CA THR A 29 10.07 14.04 3.83
C THR A 29 10.76 15.02 2.86
N ARG A 30 12.01 14.73 2.47
CA ARG A 30 12.78 15.56 1.54
C ARG A 30 12.19 15.59 0.14
N ILE A 31 11.65 14.46 -0.34
CA ILE A 31 11.02 14.38 -1.66
C ILE A 31 9.57 14.89 -1.61
N ASN A 32 8.88 14.69 -0.50
CA ASN A 32 7.48 15.04 -0.30
C ASN A 32 6.54 14.41 -1.36
N PRO A 33 6.53 13.07 -1.48
CA PRO A 33 5.77 12.35 -2.50
C PRO A 33 4.25 12.54 -2.36
N GLY A 34 3.53 12.27 -3.44
CA GLY A 34 2.07 12.20 -3.45
C GLY A 34 1.55 10.88 -2.85
N GLY A 35 2.33 9.82 -3.02
CA GLY A 35 2.02 8.51 -2.46
C GLY A 35 3.25 7.66 -2.17
N VAL A 36 3.01 6.61 -1.39
CA VAL A 36 3.96 5.50 -1.22
C VAL A 36 3.30 4.19 -1.67
N ILE A 37 4.10 3.29 -2.21
CA ILE A 37 3.66 1.94 -2.59
C ILE A 37 4.37 0.89 -1.71
N LEU A 38 3.57 0.03 -1.09
CA LEU A 38 4.03 -1.05 -0.22
C LEU A 38 4.17 -2.35 -1.00
N PHE A 39 5.12 -3.18 -0.57
CA PHE A 39 5.41 -4.50 -1.11
C PHE A 39 5.47 -5.53 0.03
N SER A 40 5.64 -6.81 -0.29
CA SER A 40 5.77 -7.89 0.71
C SER A 40 6.89 -7.63 1.73
N ARG A 41 7.99 -7.00 1.30
CA ARG A 41 9.12 -6.62 2.19
C ARG A 41 8.75 -5.58 3.26
N ASN A 42 7.59 -4.94 3.18
CA ASN A 42 7.13 -3.96 4.15
C ASN A 42 6.17 -4.55 5.20
N PHE A 43 5.92 -5.87 5.15
CA PHE A 43 4.92 -6.54 5.97
C PHE A 43 5.48 -7.71 6.77
N VAL A 44 5.10 -7.74 8.04
CA VAL A 44 5.35 -8.85 8.98
C VAL A 44 4.04 -9.29 9.63
N SER A 45 3.20 -8.34 10.04
CA SER A 45 1.90 -8.62 10.65
C SER A 45 0.94 -7.44 10.47
N VAL A 46 -0.37 -7.68 10.66
CA VAL A 46 -1.39 -6.61 10.59
C VAL A 46 -1.11 -5.50 11.61
N ALA A 47 -0.66 -5.86 12.82
CA ALA A 47 -0.34 -4.88 13.87
C ALA A 47 0.86 -4.00 13.47
N GLN A 48 1.94 -4.61 12.97
CA GLN A 48 3.11 -3.87 12.47
C GLN A 48 2.74 -2.98 11.28
N LEU A 49 1.94 -3.48 10.33
CA LEU A 49 1.52 -2.71 9.16
C LEU A 49 0.68 -1.49 9.56
N LYS A 50 -0.26 -1.65 10.50
CA LYS A 50 -1.05 -0.53 11.04
C LYS A 50 -0.15 0.54 11.65
N TYR A 51 0.87 0.13 12.41
CA TYR A 51 1.85 1.04 12.99
C TYR A 51 2.64 1.79 11.90
N LEU A 52 3.18 1.06 10.91
CA LEU A 52 3.91 1.65 9.78
C LEU A 52 3.06 2.65 8.99
N ILE A 53 1.81 2.30 8.68
CA ILE A 53 0.87 3.19 7.99
C ILE A 53 0.59 4.46 8.81
N GLY A 54 0.43 4.32 10.13
CA GLY A 54 0.27 5.44 11.04
C GLY A 54 1.44 6.42 10.95
N GLN A 55 2.67 5.91 11.09
CA GLN A 55 3.89 6.72 10.97
C GLN A 55 4.01 7.43 9.62
N ILE A 56 3.73 6.73 8.52
CA ILE A 56 3.73 7.34 7.17
C ILE A 56 2.71 8.47 7.09
N LYS A 57 1.48 8.25 7.55
CA LYS A 57 0.44 9.28 7.46
C LYS A 57 0.76 10.49 8.34
N GLU A 58 1.31 10.28 9.53
CA GLU A 58 1.76 11.35 10.42
C GLU A 58 2.85 12.22 9.79
N LEU A 59 3.82 11.63 9.08
CA LEU A 59 4.86 12.39 8.37
C LEU A 59 4.34 13.35 7.29
N PHE A 60 3.12 13.12 6.79
CA PHE A 60 2.52 13.87 5.69
C PHE A 60 1.17 14.51 6.03
N ASP A 61 0.89 14.76 7.32
CA ASP A 61 -0.36 15.38 7.80
C ASP A 61 -1.63 14.70 7.26
N GLN A 62 -1.62 13.37 7.17
CA GLN A 62 -2.69 12.52 6.60
C GLN A 62 -2.94 12.71 5.09
N ARG A 63 -2.12 13.52 4.39
CA ARG A 63 -2.29 13.85 2.96
C ARG A 63 -1.40 13.00 2.06
N ILE A 64 -1.31 11.69 2.28
CA ILE A 64 -0.53 10.79 1.42
C ILE A 64 -1.34 9.58 1.00
N LEU A 65 -1.22 9.19 -0.28
CA LEU A 65 -1.79 7.95 -0.78
C LEU A 65 -0.89 6.78 -0.41
N ILE A 66 -1.46 5.70 0.12
CA ILE A 66 -0.72 4.47 0.41
C ILE A 66 -1.31 3.39 -0.49
N ALA A 67 -0.50 2.85 -1.38
CA ALA A 67 -0.89 1.88 -2.40
C ALA A 67 -0.24 0.52 -2.16
N ILE A 68 -0.84 -0.52 -2.73
CA ILE A 68 -0.29 -1.87 -2.79
C ILE A 68 -0.93 -2.64 -3.95
N ASP A 69 -0.15 -3.52 -4.58
CA ASP A 69 -0.68 -4.47 -5.56
C ASP A 69 -1.20 -5.72 -4.84
N HIS A 70 -2.46 -5.68 -4.40
CA HIS A 70 -3.14 -6.78 -3.72
C HIS A 70 -4.35 -7.25 -4.55
N GLU A 71 -4.06 -7.94 -5.65
CA GLU A 71 -5.06 -8.32 -6.66
C GLU A 71 -5.77 -9.64 -6.35
N GLY A 72 -5.14 -10.51 -5.57
CA GLY A 72 -5.59 -11.89 -5.36
C GLY A 72 -4.82 -12.91 -6.21
N GLY A 73 -5.00 -14.20 -5.88
CA GLY A 73 -4.29 -15.31 -6.51
C GLY A 73 -2.77 -15.21 -6.29
N ARG A 74 -2.01 -15.11 -7.39
CA ARG A 74 -0.54 -15.07 -7.35
C ARG A 74 0.02 -13.70 -6.97
N ILE A 75 -0.78 -12.65 -7.07
CA ILE A 75 -0.36 -11.26 -6.80
C ILE A 75 -1.00 -10.83 -5.48
N ILE A 76 -0.42 -11.37 -4.40
CA ILE A 76 -0.78 -11.07 -3.03
C ILE A 76 0.51 -10.67 -2.32
N ARG A 77 0.45 -9.59 -1.56
CA ARG A 77 1.62 -9.10 -0.81
C ARG A 77 1.53 -9.42 0.68
N PHE A 78 0.33 -9.37 1.22
CA PHE A 78 0.02 -9.69 2.61
C PHE A 78 -0.88 -10.93 2.60
N ASP A 79 -0.41 -12.02 3.17
CA ASP A 79 -1.07 -13.33 3.18
C ASP A 79 -1.46 -13.78 4.59
N GLN A 80 -0.98 -13.10 5.63
CA GLN A 80 -1.31 -13.36 7.02
C GLN A 80 -2.30 -12.34 7.58
N GLY A 81 -3.34 -12.83 8.26
CA GLY A 81 -4.34 -11.97 8.92
C GLY A 81 -5.23 -11.17 7.96
N VAL A 82 -5.23 -11.53 6.67
CA VAL A 82 -6.10 -10.96 5.64
C VAL A 82 -6.72 -12.08 4.80
N THR A 83 -7.85 -11.79 4.15
CA THR A 83 -8.46 -12.73 3.21
C THR A 83 -7.62 -12.84 1.94
N VAL A 84 -7.27 -14.06 1.56
CA VAL A 84 -6.60 -14.38 0.30
C VAL A 84 -7.69 -14.66 -0.74
N PHE A 85 -7.81 -13.77 -1.72
CA PHE A 85 -8.81 -13.91 -2.77
C PHE A 85 -8.32 -14.78 -3.94
N PRO A 86 -9.23 -15.42 -4.69
CA PRO A 86 -8.88 -16.06 -5.96
C PRO A 86 -8.35 -15.02 -6.96
N GLY A 87 -7.42 -15.43 -7.82
CA GLY A 87 -6.91 -14.56 -8.88
C GLY A 87 -7.95 -14.31 -9.99
N ASN A 88 -7.73 -13.26 -10.78
CA ASN A 88 -8.65 -12.81 -11.82
C ASN A 88 -9.07 -13.90 -12.81
N MET A 89 -8.19 -14.84 -13.16
CA MET A 89 -8.52 -15.97 -14.04
C MET A 89 -9.56 -16.91 -13.40
N ALA A 90 -9.37 -17.28 -12.13
CA ALA A 90 -10.31 -18.14 -11.40
C ALA A 90 -11.69 -17.46 -11.28
N LEU A 91 -11.71 -16.14 -11.05
CA LEU A 91 -12.94 -15.34 -11.04
C LEU A 91 -13.61 -15.25 -12.42
N GLY A 92 -12.82 -15.27 -13.50
CA GLY A 92 -13.32 -15.35 -14.87
C GLY A 92 -14.06 -16.65 -15.14
N ILE A 93 -13.44 -17.79 -14.79
CA ILE A 93 -13.99 -19.13 -14.98
C ILE A 93 -15.28 -19.33 -14.18
N SER A 94 -15.35 -18.80 -12.96
CA SER A 94 -16.53 -18.95 -12.09
C SER A 94 -17.83 -18.42 -12.71
N GLY A 95 -17.79 -17.51 -13.70
CA GLY A 95 -18.97 -16.96 -14.39
C GLY A 95 -19.89 -16.10 -13.51
N ASN A 96 -19.66 -16.06 -12.19
CA ASN A 96 -20.53 -15.41 -11.22
C ASN A 96 -20.14 -13.95 -11.01
N ARG A 97 -20.87 -13.02 -11.66
CA ARG A 97 -20.67 -11.57 -11.51
C ARG A 97 -20.80 -11.09 -10.06
N LYS A 98 -21.64 -11.72 -9.24
CA LYS A 98 -21.84 -11.32 -7.83
C LYS A 98 -20.61 -11.65 -6.96
N SER A 99 -19.86 -12.69 -7.30
CA SER A 99 -18.61 -13.03 -6.61
C SER A 99 -17.49 -12.00 -6.85
N LYS A 100 -17.49 -11.34 -8.02
CA LYS A 100 -16.48 -10.32 -8.36
C LYS A 100 -16.61 -9.04 -7.53
N THR A 101 -17.85 -8.60 -7.24
CA THR A 101 -18.11 -7.38 -6.45
C THR A 101 -17.78 -7.57 -4.95
N LYS A 102 -18.00 -8.76 -4.39
CA LYS A 102 -17.70 -9.06 -2.98
C LYS A 102 -16.20 -9.08 -2.63
N ILE A 103 -15.34 -9.29 -3.63
CA ILE A 103 -13.87 -9.33 -3.44
C ILE A 103 -13.29 -7.92 -3.31
N ILE A 104 -13.93 -6.93 -3.95
CA ILE A 104 -13.45 -5.54 -4.01
C ILE A 104 -13.92 -4.73 -2.78
N ALA A 105 -14.98 -5.18 -2.10
CA ALA A 105 -15.51 -4.53 -0.91
C ALA A 105 -15.81 -5.57 0.17
N ILE A 106 -14.88 -5.75 1.10
CA ILE A 106 -15.18 -6.35 2.41
C ILE A 106 -15.47 -5.19 3.38
N ASN A 107 -16.73 -5.06 3.79
CA ASN A 107 -17.13 -4.45 5.06
C ASN A 107 -17.81 -5.54 5.87
#